data_AF-A0A168M840-F1
#
_entry.id   AF-A0A168M840-F1
#
_cell.length_a   1.000
_cell.length_b   1.000
_cell.length_c   1.000
_cell.angle_alpha   90.00
_cell.angle_beta   90.00
_cell.angle_gamma   90.00
#
_symmetry.space_group_name_H-M   'P 1'
#
loop_
_entity.id
_entity.type
_entity.pdbx_description
1 polymer ?
#
loop_
_entity_poly.entity_id
_entity_poly.type
_entity_poly.pdbx_seq_one_letter_code
_entity_poly.pdbx_strand_id
1 'polypeptide(L)'
;MAKSKSNKKANTTTTNTATTTAPAAEAPAAPKVVLRTYRDTDLEQVEYLYRSTQVPLVYESIRSKLWAFPTWIIWFAVYSALLICVPRAINAFITIPGWAMTLVKLFTTFAWSVVGFATLFIASDRIELQNRIDEAMANDLKDPDLYYLNYKIDEDGKKVRKPESEQVPSHFWVLTLDDEVCGMIGLSCNAQDVEDARSTLPVAWKQFAVAVFELFRLPVPGFLLTQKPNLTKDGKKHTFAHQQIPKTATITRWAVRSELQTCGFSTLLLNRAMTWAQEHDINRVYAMTNECCMAAEQILVKRHGFVIMKRFNHNFFGEYSKLFGCRVNEWMEKNGEKTRKVFKKSE
;
A
#
# COMPACT_ATOMS: atom_id res chain seq x y z
N MET A 1 -31.56 -81.47 9.68
CA MET A 1 -31.97 -81.02 11.04
C MET A 1 -30.95 -80.00 11.57
N ALA A 2 -31.30 -79.25 12.63
CA ALA A 2 -30.47 -78.57 13.66
C ALA A 2 -28.99 -78.16 13.34
N LYS A 3 -28.53 -76.92 13.58
CA LYS A 3 -28.18 -76.28 14.90
C LYS A 3 -27.13 -77.10 15.70
N SER A 4 -26.16 -76.55 16.44
CA SER A 4 -25.87 -75.19 16.97
C SER A 4 -24.33 -75.05 17.18
N LYS A 5 -23.62 -73.92 17.00
CA LYS A 5 -23.53 -72.69 17.84
C LYS A 5 -23.42 -72.90 19.38
N SER A 6 -22.35 -72.35 19.96
CA SER A 6 -22.17 -72.01 21.40
C SER A 6 -21.43 -70.65 21.50
N ASN A 7 -21.28 -70.04 22.69
CA ASN A 7 -20.80 -68.64 22.84
C ASN A 7 -20.34 -68.22 24.26
N LYS A 8 -19.62 -67.08 24.33
CA LYS A 8 -19.52 -66.06 25.43
C LYS A 8 -18.62 -66.27 26.68
N LYS A 9 -17.78 -65.24 26.92
CA LYS A 9 -17.62 -64.32 28.11
C LYS A 9 -17.62 -64.93 29.55
N ALA A 10 -16.89 -64.39 30.54
CA ALA A 10 -16.98 -62.98 31.00
C ALA A 10 -15.85 -62.48 31.97
N ASN A 11 -16.06 -61.24 32.46
CA ASN A 11 -15.29 -60.28 33.28
C ASN A 11 -14.65 -60.84 34.60
N THR A 12 -13.76 -60.15 35.35
CA THR A 12 -13.42 -58.69 35.38
C THR A 12 -11.88 -58.41 35.30
N THR A 13 -11.11 -57.69 36.14
CA THR A 13 -11.24 -57.04 37.48
C THR A 13 -10.28 -55.83 37.60
N THR A 14 -10.48 -54.92 38.56
CA THR A 14 -9.87 -53.57 38.62
C THR A 14 -8.79 -53.39 39.71
N THR A 15 -7.77 -52.57 39.46
CA THR A 15 -7.04 -51.78 40.49
C THR A 15 -6.74 -50.39 39.93
N ASN A 16 -7.06 -49.32 40.66
CA ASN A 16 -6.84 -47.93 40.25
C ASN A 16 -5.63 -47.31 40.98
N THR A 17 -4.79 -46.58 40.26
CA THR A 17 -3.84 -45.61 40.83
C THR A 17 -3.74 -44.37 39.94
N ALA A 18 -4.47 -43.29 40.27
CA ALA A 18 -4.02 -41.93 39.98
C ALA A 18 -2.87 -41.61 40.96
N THR A 19 -1.91 -40.72 40.70
CA THR A 19 -1.90 -39.42 39.99
C THR A 19 -0.45 -39.24 39.45
N THR A 20 -0.06 -38.39 38.50
CA THR A 20 -0.64 -37.11 38.03
C THR A 20 -0.33 -36.90 36.55
N THR A 21 -1.32 -36.53 35.76
CA THR A 21 -1.14 -36.20 34.34
C THR A 21 -0.49 -34.83 34.20
N ALA A 22 0.77 -34.77 33.77
CA ALA A 22 1.28 -33.54 33.16
C ALA A 22 0.52 -33.32 31.84
N PRO A 23 0.07 -32.09 31.51
CA PRO A 23 -0.59 -31.84 30.24
C PRO A 23 0.40 -32.14 29.11
N ALA A 24 0.04 -33.08 28.23
CA ALA A 24 0.77 -33.26 26.99
C ALA A 24 0.67 -31.96 26.19
N ALA A 25 1.81 -31.31 25.94
CA ALA A 25 1.83 -30.10 25.14
C ALA A 25 1.28 -30.42 23.75
N GLU A 26 0.15 -29.81 23.39
CA GLU A 26 -0.37 -29.89 22.03
C GLU A 26 0.71 -29.39 21.08
N ALA A 27 0.98 -30.15 20.01
CA ALA A 27 1.87 -29.67 18.97
C ALA A 27 1.26 -28.37 18.41
N PRO A 28 2.05 -27.27 18.30
CA PRO A 28 1.50 -25.97 17.95
C PRO A 28 0.74 -26.06 16.63
N ALA A 29 -0.53 -25.67 16.67
CA ALA A 29 -1.41 -25.76 15.52
C ALA A 29 -0.79 -25.05 14.31
N ALA A 30 -0.80 -25.70 13.15
CA ALA A 30 -0.18 -25.12 11.95
C ALA A 30 -0.90 -23.81 11.57
N PRO A 31 -0.18 -22.69 11.38
CA PRO A 31 -0.77 -21.37 11.28
C PRO A 31 -1.74 -21.27 10.10
N LYS A 32 -2.94 -20.77 10.38
CA LYS A 32 -4.12 -20.85 9.52
C LYS A 32 -4.20 -19.62 8.61
N VAL A 33 -3.62 -19.75 7.42
CA VAL A 33 -3.75 -18.76 6.34
C VAL A 33 -5.10 -18.91 5.64
N VAL A 34 -5.93 -17.86 5.64
CA VAL A 34 -7.24 -17.84 4.96
C VAL A 34 -7.31 -16.63 4.02
N LEU A 35 -7.63 -16.86 2.74
CA LEU A 35 -7.95 -15.79 1.81
C LEU A 35 -9.47 -15.69 1.65
N ARG A 36 -10.06 -14.55 2.00
CA ARG A 36 -11.51 -14.32 2.00
C ARG A 36 -11.89 -12.98 1.40
N THR A 37 -13.17 -12.82 1.07
CA THR A 37 -13.75 -11.49 0.84
C THR A 37 -13.65 -10.65 2.11
N TYR A 38 -13.44 -9.35 1.93
CA TYR A 38 -13.56 -8.34 2.97
C TYR A 38 -14.92 -8.39 3.71
N ARG A 39 -14.94 -7.88 4.94
CA ARG A 39 -16.13 -7.62 5.75
C ARG A 39 -15.93 -6.31 6.48
N ASP A 40 -17.02 -5.60 6.81
CA ASP A 40 -16.96 -4.36 7.61
C ASP A 40 -16.23 -4.50 8.96
N THR A 41 -16.21 -5.71 9.55
CA THR A 41 -15.42 -6.03 10.75
C THR A 41 -13.91 -5.88 10.57
N ASP A 42 -13.43 -5.85 9.32
CA ASP A 42 -12.02 -5.82 8.98
C ASP A 42 -11.50 -4.38 8.77
N LEU A 43 -12.38 -3.37 8.70
CA LEU A 43 -12.08 -2.01 8.25
C LEU A 43 -10.86 -1.40 8.97
N GLU A 44 -10.87 -1.39 10.30
CA GLU A 44 -9.78 -0.83 11.11
C GLU A 44 -8.45 -1.55 10.86
N GLN A 45 -8.47 -2.88 10.70
CA GLN A 45 -7.26 -3.66 10.43
C GLN A 45 -6.76 -3.45 8.99
N VAL A 46 -7.67 -3.26 8.03
CA VAL A 46 -7.35 -2.89 6.64
C VAL A 46 -6.72 -1.50 6.59
N GLU A 47 -7.32 -0.49 7.22
CA GLU A 47 -6.74 0.84 7.31
C GLU A 47 -5.35 0.82 7.96
N TYR A 48 -5.22 0.13 9.09
CA TYR A 48 -3.94 -0.05 9.78
C TYR A 48 -2.90 -0.75 8.89
N LEU A 49 -3.27 -1.82 8.18
CA LEU A 49 -2.39 -2.53 7.26
C LEU A 49 -1.97 -1.63 6.08
N TYR A 50 -2.85 -0.79 5.55
CA TYR A 50 -2.48 0.15 4.48
C TYR A 50 -1.47 1.18 4.96
N ARG A 51 -1.76 1.84 6.09
CA ARG A 51 -0.91 2.88 6.70
C ARG A 51 0.46 2.31 7.09
N SER A 52 0.50 1.19 7.80
CA SER A 52 1.75 0.55 8.26
C SER A 52 2.63 0.02 7.13
N THR A 53 2.05 -0.46 6.01
CA THR A 53 2.82 -0.89 4.83
C THR A 53 3.27 0.27 3.94
N GLN A 54 2.73 1.47 4.10
CA GLN A 54 3.25 2.67 3.45
C GLN A 54 4.56 3.14 4.10
N VAL A 55 4.69 3.14 5.43
CA VAL A 55 5.84 3.73 6.15
C VAL A 55 7.23 3.24 5.66
N PRO A 56 7.47 1.92 5.40
CA PRO A 56 8.75 1.47 4.85
C PRO A 56 9.11 2.05 3.47
N LEU A 57 8.12 2.51 2.70
CA LEU A 57 8.32 3.08 1.37
C LEU A 57 8.97 4.47 1.39
N VAL A 58 8.97 5.18 2.54
CA VAL A 58 9.71 6.44 2.70
C VAL A 58 11.18 6.26 2.36
N TYR A 59 11.80 5.16 2.81
CA TYR A 59 13.21 4.88 2.55
C TYR A 59 13.50 4.64 1.06
N GLU A 60 12.64 3.91 0.35
CA GLU A 60 12.81 3.68 -1.09
C GLU A 60 12.47 4.94 -1.92
N SER A 61 11.57 5.82 -1.44
CA SER A 61 11.34 7.16 -2.00
C SER A 61 12.60 8.03 -1.91
N ILE A 62 13.17 8.17 -0.70
CA ILE A 62 14.40 8.93 -0.46
C ILE A 62 15.55 8.35 -1.30
N ARG A 63 15.68 7.01 -1.36
CA ARG A 63 16.67 6.33 -2.19
C ARG A 63 16.49 6.65 -3.67
N SER A 64 15.27 6.56 -4.22
CA SER A 64 14.98 6.91 -5.61
C SER A 64 15.40 8.35 -5.91
N LYS A 65 15.04 9.29 -5.04
CA LYS A 65 15.38 10.72 -5.16
C LYS A 65 16.88 10.98 -5.04
N LEU A 66 17.62 10.21 -4.23
CA LEU A 66 19.08 10.24 -4.16
C LEU A 66 19.79 9.61 -5.38
N TRP A 67 19.13 8.75 -6.15
CA TRP A 67 19.64 8.24 -7.43
C TRP A 67 19.26 9.13 -8.63
N ALA A 68 18.36 10.11 -8.45
CA ALA A 68 18.00 11.07 -9.48
C ALA A 68 19.10 12.14 -9.66
N PHE A 69 19.70 12.19 -10.85
CA PHE A 69 20.73 13.18 -11.21
C PHE A 69 20.34 14.65 -10.90
N PRO A 70 19.10 15.11 -11.16
CA PRO A 70 18.65 16.46 -10.79
C PRO A 70 18.78 16.83 -9.31
N THR A 71 18.61 15.86 -8.39
CA THR A 71 18.79 16.08 -6.95
C THR A 71 20.20 16.54 -6.65
N TRP A 72 21.21 15.93 -7.29
CA TRP A 72 22.62 16.30 -7.11
C TRP A 72 22.96 17.66 -7.75
N ILE A 73 22.39 17.98 -8.92
CA ILE A 73 22.55 19.32 -9.52
C ILE A 73 22.10 20.40 -8.53
N ILE A 74 20.89 20.25 -7.99
CA ILE A 74 20.30 21.23 -7.06
C ILE A 74 21.06 21.24 -5.74
N TRP A 75 21.47 20.07 -5.23
CA TRP A 75 22.27 19.96 -4.02
C TRP A 75 23.61 20.69 -4.12
N PHE A 76 24.36 20.49 -5.20
CA PHE A 76 25.65 21.16 -5.41
C PHE A 76 25.49 22.64 -5.77
N ALA A 77 24.42 23.03 -6.46
CA ALA A 77 24.12 24.44 -6.74
C ALA A 77 23.82 25.22 -5.45
N VAL A 78 22.93 24.71 -4.59
CA VAL A 78 22.60 25.34 -3.30
C VAL A 78 23.81 25.32 -2.36
N TYR A 79 24.55 24.21 -2.29
CA TYR A 79 25.79 24.13 -1.51
C TYR A 79 26.83 25.17 -1.95
N SER A 80 27.04 25.34 -3.26
CA SER A 80 27.96 26.34 -3.81
C SER A 80 27.50 27.75 -3.49
N ALA A 81 26.20 28.04 -3.60
CA ALA A 81 25.63 29.32 -3.19
C ALA A 81 25.83 29.59 -1.69
N LEU A 82 25.65 28.59 -0.82
CA LEU A 82 25.91 28.72 0.63
C LEU A 82 27.39 29.01 0.91
N LEU A 83 28.32 28.30 0.27
CA LEU A 83 29.77 28.53 0.43
C LEU A 83 30.26 29.91 -0.06
N ILE A 84 29.48 30.58 -0.94
CA ILE A 84 29.77 31.96 -1.38
C ILE A 84 29.08 32.97 -0.46
N CYS A 85 27.79 32.78 -0.18
CA CYS A 85 26.96 33.74 0.54
C CYS A 85 27.25 33.77 2.05
N VAL A 86 27.47 32.64 2.71
CA VAL A 86 27.68 32.59 4.17
C VAL A 86 28.99 33.30 4.58
N PRO A 87 30.16 33.03 3.97
CA PRO A 87 31.38 33.81 4.20
C PRO A 87 31.23 35.31 3.88
N ARG A 88 30.51 35.65 2.80
CA ARG A 88 30.31 37.05 2.40
C ARG A 88 29.42 37.80 3.40
N ALA A 89 28.37 37.17 3.90
CA ALA A 89 27.49 37.75 4.91
C ALA A 89 28.23 37.95 6.24
N ILE A 90 28.98 36.95 6.70
CA ILE A 90 29.74 37.02 7.96
C ILE A 90 30.81 38.13 7.89
N ASN A 91 31.59 38.18 6.81
CA ASN A 91 32.62 39.21 6.62
C ASN A 91 32.05 40.64 6.44
N ALA A 92 30.74 40.80 6.18
CA ALA A 92 30.10 42.11 6.14
C ALA A 92 29.77 42.67 7.54
N PHE A 93 29.79 41.82 8.58
CA PHE A 93 29.56 42.23 9.97
C PHE A 93 30.80 42.12 10.86
N ILE A 94 31.64 41.09 10.66
CA ILE A 94 32.84 40.83 11.48
C ILE A 94 33.98 40.33 10.59
N THR A 95 35.16 40.96 10.69
CA THR A 95 36.39 40.51 10.01
C THR A 95 36.98 39.31 10.76
N ILE A 96 36.70 38.10 10.29
CA ILE A 96 37.11 36.84 10.96
C ILE A 96 38.44 36.31 10.40
N PRO A 97 39.41 35.88 11.24
CA PRO A 97 40.67 35.30 10.78
C PRO A 97 40.48 33.97 10.01
N GLY A 98 41.36 33.70 9.05
CA GLY A 98 41.18 32.65 8.04
C GLY A 98 40.91 31.24 8.58
N TRP A 99 41.48 30.86 9.73
CA TRP A 99 41.23 29.55 10.35
C TRP A 99 39.76 29.39 10.80
N ALA A 100 39.17 30.43 11.39
CA ALA A 100 37.78 30.43 11.82
C ALA A 100 36.83 30.51 10.62
N MET A 101 37.23 31.18 9.53
CA MET A 101 36.51 31.13 8.25
C MET A 101 36.49 29.72 7.63
N THR A 102 37.54 28.92 7.84
CA THR A 102 37.56 27.50 7.45
C THR A 102 36.60 26.66 8.32
N LEU A 103 36.54 26.90 9.63
CA LEU A 103 35.57 26.25 10.52
C LEU A 103 34.12 26.59 10.14
N VAL A 104 33.82 27.86 9.81
CA VAL A 104 32.52 28.29 9.29
C VAL A 104 32.11 27.50 8.04
N LYS A 105 33.03 27.31 7.09
CA LYS A 105 32.76 26.52 5.88
C LYS A 105 32.48 25.05 6.22
N LEU A 106 33.29 24.43 7.08
CA LEU A 106 33.10 23.04 7.52
C LEU A 106 31.73 22.84 8.21
N PHE A 107 31.35 23.75 9.12
CA PHE A 107 30.04 23.73 9.75
C PHE A 107 28.90 23.94 8.74
N THR A 108 29.08 24.84 7.77
CA THR A 108 28.11 25.07 6.68
C THR A 108 27.90 23.81 5.84
N THR A 109 28.97 23.04 5.55
CA THR A 109 28.87 21.75 4.85
C THR A 109 28.09 20.72 5.66
N PHE A 110 28.39 20.56 6.95
CA PHE A 110 27.67 19.62 7.82
C PHE A 110 26.20 20.02 7.99
N ALA A 111 25.92 21.29 8.25
CA ALA A 111 24.56 21.81 8.38
C ALA A 111 23.76 21.66 7.08
N TRP A 112 24.37 21.92 5.91
CA TRP A 112 23.73 21.68 4.62
C TRP A 112 23.39 20.20 4.42
N SER A 113 24.28 19.27 4.79
CA SER A 113 23.98 17.84 4.71
C SER A 113 22.78 17.46 5.60
N VAL A 114 22.74 17.92 6.85
CA VAL A 114 21.62 17.65 7.77
C VAL A 114 20.30 18.23 7.24
N VAL A 115 20.29 19.50 6.81
CA VAL A 115 19.11 20.18 6.27
C VAL A 115 18.64 19.54 4.97
N GLY A 116 19.55 19.17 4.07
CA GLY A 116 19.22 18.53 2.80
C GLY A 116 18.61 17.13 2.98
N PHE A 117 19.17 16.29 3.86
CA PHE A 117 18.57 14.98 4.16
C PHE A 117 17.24 15.10 4.90
N ALA A 118 17.09 16.05 5.84
CA ALA A 118 15.81 16.33 6.48
C ALA A 118 14.75 16.82 5.47
N THR A 119 15.15 17.64 4.49
CA THR A 119 14.28 18.13 3.40
C THR A 119 13.79 16.98 2.51
N LEU A 120 14.67 16.05 2.13
CA LEU A 120 14.30 14.84 1.38
C LEU A 120 13.34 13.95 2.19
N PHE A 121 13.61 13.76 3.50
CA PHE A 121 12.74 12.98 4.37
C PHE A 121 11.34 13.58 4.47
N ILE A 122 11.22 14.88 4.77
CA ILE A 122 9.93 15.57 4.88
C ILE A 122 9.16 15.53 3.56
N ALA A 123 9.84 15.69 2.41
CA ALA A 123 9.20 15.62 1.10
C ALA A 123 8.65 14.21 0.78
N SER A 124 9.41 13.16 1.07
CA SER A 124 8.97 11.77 0.84
C SER A 124 7.87 11.33 1.81
N ASP A 125 7.99 11.66 3.11
CA ASP A 125 7.02 11.29 4.15
C ASP A 125 5.73 12.12 4.06
N ARG A 126 5.83 13.44 4.26
CA ARG A 126 4.68 14.33 4.50
C ARG A 126 4.04 14.92 3.25
N ILE A 127 4.68 14.81 2.08
CA ILE A 127 4.12 15.31 0.80
C ILE A 127 3.78 14.16 -0.15
N GLU A 128 4.67 13.19 -0.35
CA GLU A 128 4.37 12.09 -1.27
C GLU A 128 3.51 11.01 -0.60
N LEU A 129 4.00 10.42 0.50
CA LEU A 129 3.39 9.24 1.08
C LEU A 129 2.10 9.56 1.85
N GLN A 130 2.10 10.59 2.69
CA GLN A 130 0.90 11.04 3.42
C GLN A 130 -0.26 11.34 2.47
N ASN A 131 -0.01 12.03 1.36
CA ASN A 131 -1.06 12.37 0.39
C ASN A 131 -1.67 11.15 -0.30
N ARG A 132 -0.86 10.09 -0.50
CA ARG A 132 -1.31 8.79 -1.01
C ARG A 132 -2.14 8.00 0.01
N ILE A 133 -1.81 8.13 1.30
CA ILE A 133 -2.62 7.59 2.40
C ILE A 133 -3.95 8.34 2.45
N ASP A 134 -3.93 9.66 2.57
CA ASP A 134 -5.13 10.49 2.71
C ASP A 134 -6.08 10.34 1.50
N GLU A 135 -5.53 10.17 0.28
CA GLU A 135 -6.31 9.83 -0.92
C GLU A 135 -7.04 8.49 -0.80
N ALA A 136 -6.38 7.46 -0.25
CA ALA A 136 -6.97 6.14 -0.07
C ALA A 136 -8.06 6.14 1.02
N MET A 137 -7.74 6.72 2.19
CA MET A 137 -8.62 6.79 3.35
C MET A 137 -9.86 7.65 3.09
N ALA A 138 -9.78 8.63 2.18
CA ALA A 138 -10.94 9.44 1.79
C ALA A 138 -11.85 8.75 0.74
N ASN A 139 -11.30 7.85 -0.08
CA ASN A 139 -11.98 7.28 -1.24
C ASN A 139 -12.29 5.78 -1.06
N ASP A 140 -11.53 4.89 -1.71
CA ASP A 140 -11.86 3.47 -1.86
C ASP A 140 -11.63 2.62 -0.60
N LEU A 141 -10.83 3.10 0.36
CA LEU A 141 -10.69 2.46 1.67
C LEU A 141 -11.60 3.07 2.75
N LYS A 142 -12.37 4.12 2.42
CA LYS A 142 -13.37 4.70 3.34
C LYS A 142 -14.56 3.77 3.57
N ASP A 143 -15.01 3.11 2.51
CA ASP A 143 -16.01 2.04 2.56
C ASP A 143 -15.78 1.06 1.39
N PRO A 144 -14.98 0.00 1.60
CA PRO A 144 -14.67 -0.97 0.56
C PRO A 144 -15.89 -1.73 0.01
N ASP A 145 -17.00 -1.82 0.75
CA ASP A 145 -18.22 -2.48 0.26
C ASP A 145 -18.88 -1.67 -0.88
N LEU A 146 -18.95 -0.35 -0.71
CA LEU A 146 -19.54 0.57 -1.68
C LEU A 146 -18.68 0.66 -2.96
N TYR A 147 -17.35 0.71 -2.79
CA TYR A 147 -16.41 0.85 -3.90
C TYR A 147 -16.16 -0.47 -4.65
N TYR A 148 -15.89 -1.57 -3.92
CA TYR A 148 -15.48 -2.84 -4.52
C TYR A 148 -16.58 -3.91 -4.56
N LEU A 149 -17.39 -4.06 -3.52
CA LEU A 149 -18.32 -5.21 -3.39
C LEU A 149 -19.75 -4.94 -3.88
N ASN A 150 -19.94 -3.86 -4.65
CA ASN A 150 -21.21 -3.47 -5.27
C ASN A 150 -22.37 -3.21 -4.28
N TYR A 151 -22.09 -2.67 -3.09
CA TYR A 151 -23.13 -2.12 -2.23
C TYR A 151 -23.49 -0.69 -2.64
N LYS A 152 -24.69 -0.25 -2.22
CA LYS A 152 -25.15 1.13 -2.18
C LYS A 152 -25.77 1.41 -0.80
N ILE A 153 -25.79 2.67 -0.39
CA ILE A 153 -26.60 3.11 0.76
C ILE A 153 -28.01 3.37 0.24
N ASP A 154 -29.01 2.82 0.92
CA ASP A 154 -30.44 3.04 0.63
C ASP A 154 -30.98 4.28 1.35
N GLU A 155 -32.22 4.72 1.05
CA GLU A 155 -32.82 5.91 1.70
C GLU A 155 -32.91 5.76 3.22
N ASP A 156 -33.06 4.53 3.70
CA ASP A 156 -33.03 4.09 5.10
C ASP A 156 -31.63 4.14 5.77
N GLY A 157 -30.58 4.56 5.05
CA GLY A 157 -29.18 4.56 5.50
C GLY A 157 -28.52 3.17 5.56
N LYS A 158 -29.20 2.12 5.07
CA LYS A 158 -28.72 0.72 5.12
C LYS A 158 -27.89 0.35 3.89
N LYS A 159 -26.86 -0.49 4.07
CA LYS A 159 -26.11 -1.10 2.96
C LYS A 159 -26.97 -2.15 2.25
N VAL A 160 -27.28 -1.93 0.98
CA VAL A 160 -28.04 -2.85 0.11
C VAL A 160 -27.21 -3.16 -1.14
N ARG A 161 -27.20 -4.41 -1.63
CA ARG A 161 -26.47 -4.78 -2.85
C ARG A 161 -27.14 -4.16 -4.09
N LYS A 162 -26.33 -3.62 -5.02
CA LYS A 162 -26.80 -3.10 -6.32
C LYS A 162 -27.51 -4.19 -7.13
N PRO A 163 -28.54 -3.87 -7.94
CA PRO A 163 -29.16 -4.83 -8.85
C PRO A 163 -28.12 -5.39 -9.84
N GLU A 164 -28.30 -6.63 -10.29
CA GLU A 164 -27.28 -7.35 -11.09
C GLU A 164 -26.85 -6.61 -12.37
N SER A 165 -27.77 -5.83 -12.97
CA SER A 165 -27.52 -4.96 -14.12
C SER A 165 -26.54 -3.80 -13.86
N GLU A 166 -26.32 -3.43 -12.59
CA GLU A 166 -25.42 -2.35 -12.14
C GLU A 166 -24.14 -2.89 -11.48
N GLN A 167 -24.01 -4.21 -11.30
CA GLN A 167 -22.84 -4.80 -10.65
C GLN A 167 -21.65 -4.84 -11.61
N VAL A 168 -20.52 -4.26 -11.19
CA VAL A 168 -19.23 -4.39 -11.87
C VAL A 168 -18.42 -5.53 -11.25
N PRO A 169 -17.58 -6.26 -12.00
CA PRO A 169 -16.78 -7.37 -11.45
C PRO A 169 -15.55 -6.89 -10.63
N SER A 170 -15.67 -5.73 -9.97
CA SER A 170 -14.78 -5.30 -8.89
C SER A 170 -14.84 -6.29 -7.72
N HIS A 171 -13.76 -6.38 -6.94
CA HIS A 171 -13.77 -7.10 -5.67
C HIS A 171 -12.63 -6.66 -4.74
N PHE A 172 -12.77 -6.89 -3.44
CA PHE A 172 -11.74 -6.65 -2.42
C PHE A 172 -11.53 -7.90 -1.57
N TRP A 173 -10.29 -8.40 -1.50
CA TRP A 173 -9.93 -9.58 -0.71
C TRP A 173 -8.97 -9.21 0.42
N VAL A 174 -9.15 -9.93 1.52
CA VAL A 174 -8.35 -9.86 2.73
C VAL A 174 -7.76 -11.25 3.01
N LEU A 175 -6.45 -11.28 3.23
CA LEU A 175 -5.72 -12.46 3.67
C LEU A 175 -5.55 -12.36 5.18
N THR A 176 -6.11 -13.33 5.92
CA THR A 176 -5.87 -13.47 7.35
C THR A 176 -4.86 -14.58 7.65
N LEU A 177 -4.12 -14.39 8.75
CA LEU A 177 -3.21 -15.35 9.35
C LEU A 177 -3.64 -15.49 10.82
N ASP A 178 -4.14 -16.67 11.19
CA ASP A 178 -4.70 -16.91 12.54
C ASP A 178 -5.76 -15.85 12.92
N ASP A 179 -6.60 -15.55 11.93
CA ASP A 179 -7.68 -14.57 11.90
C ASP A 179 -7.28 -13.07 12.05
N GLU A 180 -6.00 -12.73 12.22
CA GLU A 180 -5.46 -11.35 12.01
C GLU A 180 -5.34 -10.99 10.52
N VAL A 181 -5.64 -9.75 10.12
CA VAL A 181 -5.42 -9.26 8.75
C VAL A 181 -3.92 -9.05 8.46
N CYS A 182 -3.37 -9.83 7.53
CA CYS A 182 -1.95 -9.79 7.15
C CYS A 182 -1.69 -9.38 5.69
N GLY A 183 -2.72 -9.36 4.84
CA GLY A 183 -2.62 -8.95 3.44
C GLY A 183 -3.96 -8.48 2.85
N MET A 184 -3.89 -7.67 1.79
CA MET A 184 -5.06 -7.19 1.05
C MET A 184 -4.75 -7.02 -0.44
N ILE A 185 -5.79 -7.11 -1.28
CA ILE A 185 -5.74 -6.69 -2.68
C ILE A 185 -7.13 -6.28 -3.16
N GLY A 186 -7.19 -5.12 -3.83
CA GLY A 186 -8.36 -4.67 -4.57
C GLY A 186 -8.21 -4.90 -6.06
N LEU A 187 -9.33 -5.18 -6.71
CA LEU A 187 -9.46 -5.21 -8.16
C LEU A 187 -10.63 -4.31 -8.51
N SER A 188 -10.37 -3.18 -9.17
CA SER A 188 -11.39 -2.19 -9.52
C SER A 188 -11.73 -2.27 -11.01
N CYS A 189 -13.02 -2.31 -11.32
CA CYS A 189 -13.59 -2.36 -12.67
C CYS A 189 -14.49 -1.14 -12.89
N ASN A 190 -13.89 0.05 -13.03
CA ASN A 190 -14.63 1.31 -12.97
C ASN A 190 -15.43 1.58 -14.25
N ALA A 191 -16.76 1.46 -14.18
CA ALA A 191 -17.65 1.74 -15.30
C ALA A 191 -17.81 3.24 -15.64
N GLN A 192 -17.39 4.14 -14.75
CA GLN A 192 -17.43 5.61 -14.89
C GLN A 192 -16.19 6.23 -14.21
N ASP A 193 -15.92 7.51 -14.49
CA ASP A 193 -14.94 8.29 -13.73
C ASP A 193 -15.42 8.47 -12.27
N VAL A 194 -14.59 8.13 -11.30
CA VAL A 194 -14.85 8.33 -9.86
C VAL A 194 -14.23 9.64 -9.42
N GLU A 195 -15.04 10.57 -8.91
CA GLU A 195 -14.55 11.82 -8.29
C GLU A 195 -13.84 11.54 -6.95
N ASP A 196 -12.83 12.34 -6.64
CA ASP A 196 -12.16 12.34 -5.34
C ASP A 196 -13.07 12.97 -4.26
N ALA A 197 -13.37 12.19 -3.23
CA ALA A 197 -14.23 12.56 -2.11
C ALA A 197 -13.60 13.56 -1.12
N ARG A 198 -12.30 13.87 -1.23
CA ARG A 198 -11.66 14.92 -0.43
C ARG A 198 -12.29 16.29 -0.73
N SER A 199 -12.62 17.07 0.30
CA SER A 199 -13.10 18.45 0.15
C SER A 199 -11.99 19.42 -0.24
N THR A 200 -10.77 19.17 0.24
CA THR A 200 -9.57 19.96 -0.04
C THR A 200 -8.42 19.08 -0.52
N LEU A 201 -7.58 19.64 -1.38
CA LEU A 201 -6.31 19.06 -1.79
C LEU A 201 -5.14 19.67 -1.01
N PRO A 202 -4.19 18.83 -0.54
CA PRO A 202 -2.99 19.27 0.13
C PRO A 202 -2.10 20.12 -0.79
N VAL A 203 -1.36 21.06 -0.21
CA VAL A 203 -0.45 21.95 -0.93
C VAL A 203 0.98 21.68 -0.47
N ALA A 204 1.80 21.12 -1.35
CA ALA A 204 3.13 20.60 -1.03
C ALA A 204 4.01 21.55 -0.19
N TRP A 205 4.14 22.81 -0.59
CA TRP A 205 4.96 23.77 0.16
C TRP A 205 4.38 24.11 1.55
N LYS A 206 3.05 24.05 1.71
CA LYS A 206 2.41 24.24 3.02
C LYS A 206 2.67 23.04 3.91
N GLN A 207 2.50 21.81 3.41
CA GLN A 207 2.82 20.59 4.16
C GLN A 207 4.28 20.54 4.59
N PHE A 208 5.19 20.92 3.69
CA PHE A 208 6.62 21.07 4.00
C PHE A 208 6.83 22.06 5.15
N ALA A 209 6.23 23.25 5.07
CA ALA A 209 6.33 24.26 6.11
C ALA A 209 5.73 23.76 7.45
N VAL A 210 4.52 23.18 7.45
CA VAL A 210 3.89 22.59 8.65
C VAL A 210 4.83 21.57 9.31
N ALA A 211 5.39 20.64 8.54
CA ALA A 211 6.31 19.62 9.06
C ALA A 211 7.62 20.22 9.61
N VAL A 212 8.12 21.32 9.03
CA VAL A 212 9.28 22.07 9.58
C VAL A 212 8.92 22.77 10.90
N PHE A 213 7.74 23.41 11.00
CA PHE A 213 7.27 24.00 12.26
C PHE A 213 7.07 22.92 13.34
N GLU A 214 6.45 21.77 13.00
CA GLU A 214 6.31 20.60 13.88
C GLU A 214 7.67 20.07 14.38
N LEU A 215 8.65 19.91 13.47
CA LEU A 215 10.00 19.42 13.79
C LEU A 215 10.72 20.29 14.82
N PHE A 216 10.57 21.62 14.70
CA PHE A 216 11.12 22.58 15.68
C PHE A 216 10.18 22.85 16.88
N ARG A 217 9.05 22.14 16.98
CA ARG A 217 8.00 22.32 18.01
C ARG A 217 7.45 23.77 18.09
N LEU A 218 7.47 24.47 16.97
CA LEU A 218 6.95 25.83 16.84
C LEU A 218 5.45 25.81 16.53
N PRO A 219 4.66 26.79 17.01
CA PRO A 219 3.23 26.86 16.71
C PRO A 219 3.02 27.09 15.21
N VAL A 220 2.23 26.22 14.57
CA VAL A 220 1.95 26.26 13.13
C VAL A 220 1.00 27.43 12.80
N PRO A 221 1.39 28.39 11.95
CA PRO A 221 0.50 29.47 11.53
C PRO A 221 -0.73 28.96 10.76
N GLY A 222 -1.93 29.42 11.13
CA GLY A 222 -3.19 28.91 10.58
C GLY A 222 -3.33 29.00 9.05
N PHE A 223 -2.65 29.95 8.40
CA PHE A 223 -2.65 30.06 6.93
C PHE A 223 -1.93 28.89 6.23
N LEU A 224 -1.07 28.14 6.93
CA LEU A 224 -0.46 26.90 6.42
C LEU A 224 -1.45 25.72 6.48
N LEU A 225 -2.36 25.73 7.46
CA LEU A 225 -3.41 24.71 7.60
C LEU A 225 -4.51 24.87 6.53
N THR A 226 -4.67 26.07 5.97
CA THR A 226 -5.62 26.34 4.87
C THR A 226 -5.20 25.61 3.58
N GLN A 227 -5.80 24.45 3.31
CA GLN A 227 -5.61 23.68 2.08
C GLN A 227 -6.31 24.33 0.87
N LYS A 228 -6.04 23.83 -0.35
CA LYS A 228 -6.73 24.28 -1.58
C LYS A 228 -8.07 23.54 -1.69
N PRO A 229 -9.18 24.14 -2.15
CA PRO A 229 -10.38 23.38 -2.49
C PRO A 229 -10.09 22.31 -3.57
N ASN A 230 -10.75 21.15 -3.48
CA ASN A 230 -10.64 20.07 -4.46
C ASN A 230 -11.43 20.36 -5.75
N LEU A 231 -11.03 21.42 -6.45
CA LEU A 231 -11.58 21.81 -7.74
C LEU A 231 -10.45 22.00 -8.76
N THR A 232 -10.69 21.45 -9.95
CA THR A 232 -9.97 21.67 -11.21
C THR A 232 -10.24 23.11 -11.69
N LYS A 233 -9.43 23.63 -12.63
CA LYS A 233 -9.64 24.97 -13.22
C LYS A 233 -11.05 25.15 -13.80
N ASP A 234 -11.63 24.06 -14.31
CA ASP A 234 -12.94 24.01 -14.97
C ASP A 234 -14.10 23.75 -14.00
N GLY A 235 -13.89 23.94 -12.70
CA GLY A 235 -14.93 23.81 -11.65
C GLY A 235 -15.30 22.37 -11.23
N LYS A 236 -14.87 21.36 -11.98
CA LYS A 236 -15.08 19.93 -11.64
C LYS A 236 -14.16 19.48 -10.49
N LYS A 237 -14.56 18.47 -9.70
CA LYS A 237 -13.65 17.85 -8.73
C LYS A 237 -12.47 17.17 -9.44
N HIS A 238 -11.42 16.82 -8.68
CA HIS A 238 -10.37 15.93 -9.19
C HIS A 238 -10.93 14.52 -9.40
N THR A 239 -10.51 13.82 -10.46
CA THR A 239 -10.87 12.40 -10.66
C THR A 239 -9.92 11.53 -9.85
N PHE A 240 -10.46 10.75 -8.91
CA PHE A 240 -9.69 9.78 -8.13
C PHE A 240 -9.30 8.56 -8.97
N ALA A 241 -10.25 8.02 -9.75
CA ALA A 241 -9.98 6.85 -10.59
C ALA A 241 -10.80 6.90 -11.89
N HIS A 242 -10.13 6.78 -13.03
CA HIS A 242 -10.77 6.91 -14.33
C HIS A 242 -11.69 5.75 -14.71
N GLN A 243 -12.63 6.02 -15.61
CA GLN A 243 -13.38 5.01 -16.35
C GLN A 243 -12.42 4.06 -17.06
N GLN A 244 -12.70 2.76 -16.95
CA GLN A 244 -11.89 1.69 -17.55
C GLN A 244 -12.55 1.15 -18.83
N ILE A 245 -11.72 0.58 -19.71
CA ILE A 245 -12.19 -0.09 -20.93
C ILE A 245 -12.97 -1.35 -20.53
N PRO A 246 -14.11 -1.67 -21.18
CA PRO A 246 -14.86 -2.90 -20.91
C PRO A 246 -13.98 -4.16 -20.95
N LYS A 247 -14.26 -5.12 -20.07
CA LYS A 247 -13.44 -6.33 -19.83
C LYS A 247 -11.98 -6.04 -19.45
N THR A 248 -11.72 -4.92 -18.77
CA THR A 248 -10.45 -4.64 -18.11
C THR A 248 -10.65 -4.27 -16.65
N ALA A 249 -9.61 -4.47 -15.83
CA ALA A 249 -9.61 -4.19 -14.40
C ALA A 249 -8.25 -3.64 -13.95
N THR A 250 -8.20 -2.94 -12.82
CA THR A 250 -6.96 -2.42 -12.22
C THR A 250 -6.73 -2.95 -10.81
N ILE A 251 -5.55 -3.50 -10.56
CA ILE A 251 -5.09 -3.87 -9.22
C ILE A 251 -4.83 -2.59 -8.42
N THR A 252 -5.50 -2.52 -7.27
CA THR A 252 -5.52 -1.40 -6.33
C THR A 252 -5.25 -1.93 -4.92
N ARG A 253 -4.81 -1.06 -4.00
CA ARG A 253 -4.57 -1.36 -2.57
C ARG A 253 -3.94 -2.73 -2.29
N TRP A 254 -2.87 -3.05 -3.02
CA TRP A 254 -2.09 -4.28 -2.81
C TRP A 254 -1.09 -4.07 -1.68
N ALA A 255 -1.28 -4.75 -0.56
CA ALA A 255 -0.42 -4.63 0.62
C ALA A 255 -0.29 -5.97 1.36
N VAL A 256 0.86 -6.19 2.01
CA VAL A 256 1.18 -7.35 2.85
C VAL A 256 2.04 -6.86 4.02
N ARG A 257 1.72 -7.31 5.24
CA ARG A 257 2.41 -6.95 6.49
C ARG A 257 3.91 -7.17 6.34
N SER A 258 4.72 -6.19 6.75
CA SER A 258 6.15 -6.09 6.37
C SER A 258 6.96 -7.36 6.65
N GLU A 259 6.71 -8.01 7.79
CA GLU A 259 7.31 -9.28 8.24
C GLU A 259 7.07 -10.45 7.26
N LEU A 260 5.93 -10.42 6.54
CA LEU A 260 5.38 -11.54 5.77
C LEU A 260 5.51 -11.34 4.25
N GLN A 261 6.14 -10.25 3.81
CA GLN A 261 6.33 -9.94 2.38
C GLN A 261 7.22 -10.96 1.65
N THR A 262 8.11 -11.64 2.38
CA THR A 262 8.96 -12.73 1.84
C THR A 262 8.21 -14.06 1.75
N CYS A 263 7.14 -14.27 2.53
CA CYS A 263 6.36 -15.52 2.63
C CYS A 263 5.49 -15.84 1.41
N GLY A 264 5.56 -15.04 0.34
CA GLY A 264 4.84 -15.29 -0.91
C GLY A 264 3.35 -14.89 -0.90
N PHE A 265 2.85 -14.30 0.18
CA PHE A 265 1.45 -13.85 0.32
C PHE A 265 1.01 -12.89 -0.78
N SER A 266 1.93 -12.04 -1.28
CA SER A 266 1.68 -11.16 -2.43
C SER A 266 1.32 -11.94 -3.71
N THR A 267 1.85 -13.16 -3.88
CA THR A 267 1.49 -14.08 -4.97
C THR A 267 0.15 -14.77 -4.71
N LEU A 268 -0.21 -15.12 -3.47
CA LEU A 268 -1.54 -15.66 -3.15
C LEU A 268 -2.66 -14.67 -3.54
N LEU A 269 -2.50 -13.42 -3.10
CA LEU A 269 -3.41 -12.31 -3.40
C LEU A 269 -3.57 -12.11 -4.92
N LEU A 270 -2.46 -12.01 -5.65
CA LEU A 270 -2.47 -11.80 -7.10
C LEU A 270 -3.04 -13.02 -7.86
N ASN A 271 -2.74 -14.25 -7.42
CA ASN A 271 -3.31 -15.45 -8.02
C ASN A 271 -4.85 -15.46 -7.90
N ARG A 272 -5.42 -15.05 -6.77
CA ARG A 272 -6.89 -14.95 -6.63
C ARG A 272 -7.48 -13.86 -7.50
N ALA A 273 -6.87 -12.67 -7.54
CA ALA A 273 -7.33 -11.57 -8.40
C ALA A 273 -7.33 -11.96 -9.89
N MET A 274 -6.29 -12.65 -10.37
CA MET A 274 -6.24 -13.17 -11.75
C MET A 274 -7.24 -14.30 -11.99
N THR A 275 -7.52 -15.15 -11.00
CA THR A 275 -8.54 -16.21 -11.12
C THR A 275 -9.94 -15.60 -11.20
N TRP A 276 -10.26 -14.62 -10.35
CA TRP A 276 -11.52 -13.87 -10.39
C TRP A 276 -11.72 -13.11 -11.71
N ALA A 277 -10.63 -12.55 -12.25
CA ALA A 277 -10.63 -11.92 -13.56
C ALA A 277 -11.01 -12.91 -14.67
N GLN A 278 -10.56 -14.17 -14.59
CA GLN A 278 -11.01 -15.23 -15.51
C GLN A 278 -12.46 -15.66 -15.23
N GLU A 279 -12.88 -15.76 -13.96
CA GLU A 279 -14.27 -16.09 -13.57
C GLU A 279 -15.29 -15.08 -14.13
N HIS A 280 -14.88 -13.83 -14.40
CA HIS A 280 -15.75 -12.72 -14.83
C HIS A 280 -15.41 -12.16 -16.24
N ASP A 281 -14.78 -12.96 -17.11
CA ASP A 281 -14.47 -12.59 -18.52
C ASP A 281 -13.70 -11.26 -18.67
N ILE A 282 -12.81 -10.97 -17.72
CA ILE A 282 -11.91 -9.82 -17.76
C ILE A 282 -10.67 -10.23 -18.56
N ASN A 283 -10.45 -9.57 -19.70
CA ASN A 283 -9.40 -9.94 -20.65
C ASN A 283 -8.02 -9.39 -20.25
N ARG A 284 -7.98 -8.24 -19.59
CA ARG A 284 -6.72 -7.60 -19.14
C ARG A 284 -6.81 -7.07 -17.73
N VAL A 285 -5.77 -7.34 -16.95
CA VAL A 285 -5.56 -6.75 -15.63
C VAL A 285 -4.37 -5.81 -15.71
N TYR A 286 -4.58 -4.57 -15.25
CA TYR A 286 -3.56 -3.54 -15.14
C TYR A 286 -3.08 -3.39 -13.68
N ALA A 287 -1.88 -2.87 -13.50
CA ALA A 287 -1.37 -2.45 -12.20
C ALA A 287 -0.53 -1.18 -12.39
N MET A 288 -0.57 -0.26 -11.42
CA MET A 288 0.27 0.94 -11.42
C MET A 288 1.20 0.94 -10.21
N THR A 289 2.51 1.11 -10.44
CA THR A 289 3.49 1.33 -9.37
C THR A 289 4.15 2.69 -9.55
N ASN A 290 4.46 3.37 -8.45
CA ASN A 290 5.39 4.50 -8.43
C ASN A 290 6.83 4.02 -8.18
N GLU A 291 7.78 4.95 -8.19
CA GLU A 291 9.20 4.70 -7.93
C GLU A 291 9.49 4.03 -6.58
N CYS A 292 8.65 4.30 -5.56
CA CYS A 292 8.80 3.75 -4.22
C CYS A 292 8.40 2.27 -4.14
N CYS A 293 7.53 1.81 -5.03
CA CYS A 293 6.99 0.45 -5.05
C CYS A 293 7.86 -0.53 -5.87
N MET A 294 9.20 -0.42 -5.81
CA MET A 294 10.13 -1.29 -6.56
C MET A 294 9.92 -2.79 -6.33
N ALA A 295 9.59 -3.21 -5.10
CA ALA A 295 9.32 -4.61 -4.79
C ALA A 295 8.07 -5.15 -5.53
N ALA A 296 7.03 -4.32 -5.65
CA ALA A 296 5.81 -4.65 -6.39
C ALA A 296 6.09 -4.80 -7.89
N GLU A 297 6.85 -3.87 -8.49
CA GLU A 297 7.31 -3.98 -9.89
C GLU A 297 8.08 -5.29 -10.13
N GLN A 298 9.01 -5.65 -9.23
CA GLN A 298 9.78 -6.90 -9.38
C GLN A 298 8.89 -8.15 -9.29
N ILE A 299 7.86 -8.16 -8.44
CA ILE A 299 6.91 -9.28 -8.35
C ILE A 299 6.07 -9.34 -9.63
N LEU A 300 5.47 -8.22 -10.07
CA LEU A 300 4.65 -8.13 -11.27
C LEU A 300 5.39 -8.61 -12.52
N VAL A 301 6.60 -8.07 -12.78
CA VAL A 301 7.38 -8.42 -13.98
C VAL A 301 8.03 -9.80 -13.84
N LYS A 302 8.87 -10.02 -12.82
CA LYS A 302 9.74 -11.21 -12.76
C LYS A 302 9.01 -12.49 -12.35
N ARG A 303 8.01 -12.40 -11.46
CA ARG A 303 7.27 -13.58 -10.98
C ARG A 303 5.98 -13.82 -11.75
N HIS A 304 5.28 -12.75 -12.13
CA HIS A 304 3.95 -12.82 -12.75
C HIS A 304 3.92 -12.49 -14.25
N GLY A 305 5.01 -12.01 -14.85
CA GLY A 305 5.09 -11.78 -16.30
C GLY A 305 4.27 -10.61 -16.83
N PHE A 306 3.94 -9.63 -15.98
CA PHE A 306 3.31 -8.38 -16.43
C PHE A 306 4.27 -7.58 -17.32
N VAL A 307 3.73 -6.97 -18.37
CA VAL A 307 4.50 -6.16 -19.35
C VAL A 307 4.30 -4.68 -19.04
N ILE A 308 5.39 -3.89 -19.07
CA ILE A 308 5.33 -2.43 -18.96
C ILE A 308 4.66 -1.88 -20.23
N MET A 309 3.51 -1.23 -20.09
CA MET A 309 2.78 -0.62 -21.20
C MET A 309 3.12 0.86 -21.39
N LYS A 310 3.26 1.61 -20.29
CA LYS A 310 3.57 3.04 -20.33
C LYS A 310 4.32 3.47 -19.07
N ARG A 311 5.27 4.40 -19.25
CA ARG A 311 5.91 5.15 -18.17
C ARG A 311 5.43 6.60 -18.23
N PHE A 312 4.94 7.10 -17.11
CA PHE A 312 4.63 8.50 -16.88
C PHE A 312 5.74 9.04 -15.98
N ASN A 313 6.47 10.06 -16.43
CA ASN A 313 7.38 10.81 -15.57
C ASN A 313 6.63 12.07 -15.12
N HIS A 314 6.43 12.24 -13.81
CA HIS A 314 5.60 13.34 -13.29
C HIS A 314 6.41 14.61 -13.05
N ASN A 315 7.62 14.46 -12.51
CA ASN A 315 8.50 15.58 -12.15
C ASN A 315 9.96 15.32 -12.51
N PHE A 316 10.75 16.39 -12.51
CA PHE A 316 12.20 16.33 -12.75
C PHE A 316 12.97 15.59 -11.64
N PHE A 317 12.40 15.48 -10.43
CA PHE A 317 13.01 14.84 -9.25
C PHE A 317 13.02 13.29 -9.28
N GLY A 318 12.77 12.68 -10.43
CA GLY A 318 12.77 11.22 -10.60
C GLY A 318 11.45 10.53 -10.29
N GLU A 319 10.39 11.28 -9.98
CA GLU A 319 9.05 10.75 -9.69
C GLU A 319 8.40 10.19 -10.96
N TYR A 320 8.00 8.91 -10.93
CA TYR A 320 7.43 8.22 -12.09
C TYR A 320 6.36 7.20 -11.71
N SER A 321 5.32 7.07 -12.54
CA SER A 321 4.40 5.94 -12.49
C SER A 321 4.62 5.02 -13.70
N LYS A 322 4.69 3.71 -13.45
CA LYS A 322 4.69 2.67 -14.49
C LYS A 322 3.33 1.98 -14.51
N LEU A 323 2.70 1.97 -15.67
CA LEU A 323 1.51 1.16 -15.95
C LEU A 323 1.96 -0.18 -16.53
N PHE A 324 1.63 -1.25 -15.81
CA PHE A 324 1.83 -2.63 -16.21
C PHE A 324 0.50 -3.21 -16.69
N GLY A 325 0.56 -4.13 -17.66
CA GLY A 325 -0.60 -4.90 -18.12
C GLY A 325 -0.28 -6.38 -18.26
N CYS A 326 -1.26 -7.21 -17.94
CA CYS A 326 -1.23 -8.66 -18.17
C CYS A 326 -2.51 -9.10 -18.88
N ARG A 327 -2.41 -10.07 -19.78
CA ARG A 327 -3.56 -10.73 -20.43
C ARG A 327 -3.94 -11.94 -19.58
N VAL A 328 -5.21 -12.01 -19.18
CA VAL A 328 -5.63 -12.95 -18.13
C VAL A 328 -5.53 -14.41 -18.59
N ASN A 329 -5.97 -14.73 -19.81
CA ASN A 329 -5.95 -16.10 -20.33
C ASN A 329 -4.50 -16.64 -20.47
N GLU A 330 -3.60 -15.88 -21.10
CA GLU A 330 -2.17 -16.23 -21.21
C GLU A 330 -1.49 -16.42 -19.84
N TRP A 331 -1.91 -15.65 -18.83
CA TRP A 331 -1.43 -15.81 -17.45
C TRP A 331 -1.98 -17.07 -16.80
N MET A 332 -3.27 -17.36 -16.98
CA MET A 332 -3.94 -18.55 -16.43
C MET A 332 -3.45 -19.84 -17.08
N GLU A 333 -3.11 -19.84 -18.37
CA GLU A 333 -2.42 -20.96 -19.04
C GLU A 333 -1.05 -21.23 -18.39
N LYS A 334 -0.27 -20.18 -18.11
CA LYS A 334 1.09 -20.29 -17.56
C LYS A 334 1.15 -20.61 -16.05
N ASN A 335 0.15 -20.16 -15.28
CA ASN A 335 0.17 -20.17 -13.81
C ASN A 335 -1.04 -20.86 -13.15
N GLY A 336 -2.07 -21.24 -13.91
CA GLY A 336 -3.34 -21.77 -13.40
C GLY A 336 -3.20 -23.06 -12.59
N GLU A 337 -2.35 -24.00 -13.02
CA GLU A 337 -2.07 -25.22 -12.24
C GLU A 337 -1.47 -24.92 -10.86
N LYS A 338 -0.50 -24.02 -10.80
CA LYS A 338 0.16 -23.62 -9.55
C LYS A 338 -0.85 -22.94 -8.62
N THR A 339 -1.71 -22.10 -9.19
CA THR A 339 -2.81 -21.44 -8.49
C THR A 339 -3.81 -22.44 -7.91
N ARG A 340 -4.29 -23.41 -8.70
CA ARG A 340 -5.23 -24.45 -8.26
C ARG A 340 -4.65 -25.37 -7.18
N LYS A 341 -3.36 -25.70 -7.24
CA LYS A 341 -2.67 -26.55 -6.24
C LYS A 341 -2.50 -25.86 -4.87
N VAL A 342 -2.55 -24.52 -4.84
CA VAL A 342 -2.34 -23.71 -3.63
C VAL A 342 -3.64 -23.41 -2.88
N PHE A 343 -4.77 -23.27 -3.58
CA PHE A 343 -6.06 -23.02 -2.94
C PHE A 343 -6.82 -24.32 -2.65
N LYS A 344 -6.92 -24.67 -1.36
CA LYS A 344 -7.93 -25.62 -0.87
C LYS A 344 -9.15 -24.83 -0.41
N LYS A 345 -10.35 -25.31 -0.73
CA LYS A 345 -11.59 -24.78 -0.14
C LYS A 345 -11.62 -25.20 1.33
N SER A 346 -11.94 -24.27 2.24
CA SER A 346 -12.30 -24.63 3.61
C SER A 346 -13.65 -25.36 3.60
N GLU A 347 -13.71 -26.50 4.28
CA GLU A 347 -14.96 -27.20 4.59
C GLU A 347 -15.75 -26.45 5.67
#